data_AF-A0A4Q3RZI5-F1
#
_entry.id   AF-A0A4Q3RZI5-F1
#
_cell.length_a   1.000
_cell.length_b   1.000
_cell.length_c   1.000
_cell.angle_alpha   90.00
_cell.angle_beta   90.00
_cell.angle_gamma   90.00
#
_symmetry.space_group_name_H-M   'P 1'
#
loop_
_entity.id
_entity.type
_entity.pdbx_description
1 polymer ?
#
loop_
_entity_poly.entity_id
_entity_poly.type
_entity_poly.pdbx_seq_one_letter_code
_entity_poly.pdbx_strand_id
1 'polypeptide(L)'
;MKRKISVFVLSSVICLTAAAQNVGIGTTTPAARLHVLDSSVVFSVPAPPINSLAGDPPISGFGRRMMWYADKAAFRVGYVENANWNKENTGLYSFGAGLDNLAIGEGSVSMGISTYAIGEGSVALNTQTYATGRSSFATGIQTNAVGANSAAFGASCGVSVPAAGPP
;
A
#
# COMPACT_ATOMS: atom_id res chain seq x y z
N MET A 1 76.05 17.75 -11.67
CA MET A 1 75.39 17.29 -10.42
C MET A 1 73.88 17.53 -10.58
N LYS A 2 73.06 16.47 -10.54
CA LYS A 2 71.69 16.42 -11.10
C LYS A 2 70.66 17.17 -10.22
N ARG A 3 69.87 18.08 -10.80
CA ARG A 3 68.71 18.71 -10.16
C ARG A 3 67.52 17.74 -10.18
N LYS A 4 67.04 17.33 -9.00
CA LYS A 4 65.84 16.50 -8.84
C LYS A 4 64.60 17.42 -8.87
N ILE A 5 63.73 17.23 -9.85
CA ILE A 5 62.39 17.84 -9.89
C ILE A 5 61.43 16.81 -9.29
N SER A 6 60.98 17.04 -8.06
CA SER A 6 59.94 16.22 -7.44
C SER A 6 58.57 16.74 -7.88
N VAL A 7 57.88 15.96 -8.71
CA VAL A 7 56.48 16.20 -9.08
C VAL A 7 55.61 15.54 -8.01
N PHE A 8 54.97 16.34 -7.16
CA PHE A 8 53.92 15.87 -6.24
C PHE A 8 52.62 15.75 -7.04
N VAL A 9 52.22 14.53 -7.39
CA VAL A 9 50.87 14.27 -7.91
C VAL A 9 49.93 14.17 -6.72
N LEU A 10 49.23 15.27 -6.44
CA LEU A 10 48.16 15.31 -5.44
C LEU A 10 46.93 14.63 -6.03
N SER A 11 46.77 13.33 -5.79
CA SER A 11 45.52 12.62 -6.08
C SER A 11 44.49 13.00 -5.02
N SER A 12 43.78 14.10 -5.26
CA SER A 12 42.61 14.47 -4.48
C SER A 12 41.47 13.54 -4.86
N VAL A 13 41.12 12.58 -4.01
CA VAL A 13 39.83 11.89 -4.08
C VAL A 13 38.78 12.94 -3.74
N ILE A 14 38.23 13.59 -4.77
CA ILE A 14 37.05 14.44 -4.61
C ILE A 14 35.90 13.48 -4.34
N CYS A 15 35.64 13.21 -3.07
CA CYS A 15 34.37 12.66 -2.64
C CYS A 15 33.34 13.78 -2.82
N LEU A 16 32.80 13.92 -4.04
CA LEU A 16 31.63 14.76 -4.25
C LEU A 16 30.53 14.17 -3.38
N THR A 17 30.14 14.90 -2.34
CA THR A 17 28.86 14.71 -1.69
C THR A 17 27.81 15.09 -2.73
N ALA A 18 27.43 14.13 -3.58
CA ALA A 18 26.29 14.29 -4.47
C ALA A 18 25.07 14.45 -3.55
N ALA A 19 24.61 15.70 -3.37
CA ALA A 19 23.32 15.97 -2.78
C ALA A 19 22.31 15.09 -3.53
N ALA A 20 21.53 14.28 -2.80
CA ALA A 20 20.62 13.30 -3.41
C ALA A 20 19.75 14.00 -4.47
N GLN A 21 20.08 13.80 -5.74
CA GLN A 21 19.32 14.29 -6.89
C GLN A 21 18.13 13.36 -7.13
N ASN A 22 17.34 13.69 -8.15
CA ASN A 22 16.44 12.74 -8.77
C ASN A 22 17.24 11.54 -9.33
N VAL A 23 16.82 10.32 -9.03
CA VAL A 23 17.42 9.08 -9.53
C VAL A 23 16.72 8.68 -10.84
N GLY A 24 17.46 8.72 -11.94
CA GLY A 24 17.05 8.19 -13.23
C GLY A 24 17.63 6.78 -13.47
N ILE A 25 16.80 5.83 -13.88
CA ILE A 25 17.23 4.55 -14.44
C ILE A 25 16.84 4.57 -15.92
N GLY A 26 17.82 4.57 -16.82
CA GLY A 26 17.59 4.72 -18.26
C GLY A 26 17.43 6.17 -18.75
N THR A 27 17.60 7.18 -17.89
CA THR A 27 17.53 8.61 -18.25
C THR A 27 18.50 9.46 -17.43
N THR A 28 19.00 10.55 -18.01
CA THR A 28 19.80 11.59 -17.33
C THR A 28 18.98 12.81 -16.92
N THR A 29 17.71 12.89 -17.32
CA THR A 29 16.78 13.98 -17.00
C THR A 29 15.55 13.45 -16.23
N PRO A 30 15.75 12.86 -15.03
CA PRO A 30 14.65 12.29 -14.26
C PRO A 30 13.63 13.35 -13.81
N ALA A 31 12.34 13.11 -14.12
CA ALA A 31 11.23 14.04 -13.86
C ALA A 31 10.68 13.98 -12.41
N ALA A 32 11.06 12.96 -11.65
CA ALA A 32 10.71 12.76 -10.26
C ALA A 32 11.92 12.19 -9.51
N ARG A 33 11.82 12.10 -8.17
CA ARG A 33 12.91 11.54 -7.35
C ARG A 33 13.34 10.14 -7.77
N LEU A 34 12.42 9.35 -8.32
CA LEU A 34 12.71 8.11 -9.00
C LEU A 34 12.00 8.15 -10.36
N HIS A 35 12.76 8.00 -11.45
CA HIS A 35 12.24 7.90 -12.81
C HIS A 35 12.91 6.71 -13.51
N VAL A 36 12.11 5.74 -13.97
CA VAL A 36 12.59 4.61 -14.78
C VAL A 36 12.05 4.77 -16.19
N LEU A 37 12.93 4.88 -17.19
CA LEU A 37 12.58 5.05 -18.61
C LEU A 37 12.65 3.71 -19.35
N ASP A 38 11.63 3.44 -20.18
CA ASP A 38 11.55 2.36 -21.19
C ASP A 38 11.87 0.94 -20.69
N SER A 39 11.66 0.68 -19.40
CA SER A 39 11.84 -0.66 -18.82
C SER A 39 10.86 -0.93 -17.67
N SER A 40 10.72 -2.20 -17.30
CA SER A 40 9.85 -2.65 -16.19
C SER A 40 10.52 -2.48 -14.82
N VAL A 41 9.71 -2.25 -13.78
CA VAL A 41 10.16 -2.22 -12.38
C VAL A 41 9.61 -3.44 -11.65
N VAL A 42 10.47 -4.17 -10.95
CA VAL A 42 10.08 -5.35 -10.15
C VAL A 42 10.33 -5.07 -8.67
N PHE A 43 9.28 -5.26 -7.86
CA PHE A 43 9.37 -5.34 -6.40
C PHE A 43 9.06 -6.78 -5.99
N SER A 44 10.01 -7.48 -5.38
CA SER A 44 9.85 -8.92 -5.11
C SER A 44 10.43 -9.34 -3.77
N VAL A 45 9.75 -10.31 -3.15
CA VAL A 45 10.25 -11.11 -2.03
C VAL A 45 9.91 -12.57 -2.38
N PRO A 46 10.90 -13.47 -2.46
CA PRO A 46 10.67 -14.85 -2.85
C PRO A 46 10.22 -15.71 -1.65
N ALA A 47 9.16 -15.29 -0.96
CA ALA A 47 8.60 -15.99 0.20
C ALA A 47 7.08 -15.76 0.31
N PRO A 48 6.32 -16.69 0.95
CA PRO A 48 4.92 -16.47 1.26
C PRO A 48 4.71 -15.29 2.22
N PRO A 49 3.57 -14.59 2.16
CA PRO A 49 3.23 -13.57 3.15
C PRO A 49 3.11 -14.13 4.56
N ILE A 50 3.47 -13.30 5.53
CA ILE A 50 3.49 -13.63 6.96
C ILE A 50 2.56 -12.68 7.70
N ASN A 51 1.70 -13.22 8.57
CA ASN A 51 0.77 -12.41 9.36
C ASN A 51 1.32 -12.09 10.76
N SER A 52 1.64 -13.13 11.54
CA SER A 52 2.01 -13.00 12.96
C SER A 52 3.43 -12.52 13.22
N LEU A 53 4.29 -12.52 12.19
CA LEU A 53 5.69 -12.08 12.27
C LEU A 53 6.01 -10.98 11.26
N ALA A 54 5.00 -10.34 10.66
CA ALA A 54 5.23 -9.22 9.77
C ALA A 54 6.03 -8.12 10.51
N GLY A 55 7.13 -7.68 9.90
CA GLY A 55 7.82 -6.46 10.28
C GLY A 55 6.93 -5.25 10.03
N ASP A 56 7.30 -4.09 10.56
CA ASP A 56 6.51 -2.88 10.30
C ASP A 56 6.54 -2.50 8.81
N PRO A 57 5.45 -1.91 8.27
CA PRO A 57 5.46 -1.41 6.90
C PRO A 57 6.52 -0.32 6.73
N PRO A 58 6.96 -0.02 5.48
CA PRO A 58 7.97 1.00 5.22
C PRO A 58 7.71 2.36 5.88
N ILE A 59 6.44 2.71 6.07
CA ILE A 59 6.00 3.89 6.82
C ILE A 59 4.62 3.61 7.45
N SER A 60 4.42 4.08 8.69
CA SER A 60 3.15 4.02 9.43
C SER A 60 2.56 5.41 9.68
N GLY A 61 1.32 5.49 10.14
CA GLY A 61 0.62 6.74 10.47
C GLY A 61 0.06 7.47 9.24
N PHE A 62 -0.36 8.72 9.45
CA PHE A 62 -1.03 9.55 8.43
C PHE A 62 -0.12 9.92 7.26
N GLY A 63 -0.69 10.17 6.08
CA GLY A 63 0.04 10.76 4.96
C GLY A 63 -0.26 10.15 3.60
N ARG A 64 0.28 10.79 2.56
CA ARG A 64 0.15 10.33 1.16
C ARG A 64 1.24 9.30 0.87
N ARG A 65 0.89 8.16 0.26
CA ARG A 65 1.88 7.17 -0.17
C ARG A 65 1.34 6.24 -1.24
N MET A 66 2.24 5.76 -2.08
CA MET A 66 2.17 4.48 -2.77
C MET A 66 3.10 3.53 -2.01
N MET A 67 2.60 2.38 -1.57
CA MET A 67 3.35 1.49 -0.69
C MET A 67 3.05 0.03 -1.02
N TRP A 68 4.11 -0.71 -1.35
CA TRP A 68 4.12 -2.16 -1.36
C TRP A 68 4.59 -2.67 0.01
N TYR A 69 3.73 -3.38 0.73
CA TYR A 69 4.04 -3.98 2.02
C TYR A 69 4.32 -5.47 1.80
N ALA A 70 5.59 -5.77 1.56
CA ALA A 70 6.02 -7.07 1.06
C ALA A 70 5.67 -8.23 1.99
N ASP A 71 5.86 -8.08 3.30
CA ASP A 71 5.55 -9.11 4.30
C ASP A 71 4.09 -9.58 4.23
N LYS A 72 3.17 -8.69 3.87
CA LYS A 72 1.75 -8.99 3.75
C LYS A 72 1.26 -9.13 2.31
N ALA A 73 2.15 -9.01 1.32
CA ALA A 73 1.78 -8.86 -0.09
C ALA A 73 0.65 -7.83 -0.33
N ALA A 74 0.67 -6.73 0.42
CA ALA A 74 -0.41 -5.75 0.42
C ALA A 74 0.01 -4.48 -0.32
N PHE A 75 -0.93 -3.90 -1.07
CA PHE A 75 -0.68 -2.67 -1.83
C PHE A 75 -1.57 -1.53 -1.31
N ARG A 76 -0.96 -0.35 -1.16
CA ARG A 76 -1.63 0.89 -0.72
C ARG A 76 -1.31 2.04 -1.66
N VAL A 77 -2.30 2.82 -2.04
CA VAL A 77 -2.11 4.03 -2.85
C VAL A 77 -3.13 5.12 -2.49
N GLY A 78 -2.65 6.34 -2.23
CA GLY A 78 -3.51 7.48 -1.89
C GLY A 78 -3.12 8.16 -0.58
N TYR A 79 -4.11 8.52 0.22
CA TYR A 79 -3.94 9.24 1.49
C TYR A 79 -4.64 8.49 2.63
N VAL A 80 -3.96 8.37 3.76
CA VAL A 80 -4.52 7.83 5.01
C VAL A 80 -4.49 8.92 6.07
N GLU A 81 -5.60 9.11 6.78
CA GLU A 81 -5.73 10.17 7.79
C GLU A 81 -5.21 9.69 9.15
N ASN A 82 -5.29 8.39 9.40
CA ASN A 82 -4.96 7.79 10.69
C ASN A 82 -4.01 6.59 10.53
N ALA A 83 -4.33 5.48 11.21
CA ALA A 83 -3.53 4.27 11.28
C ALA A 83 -4.05 3.16 10.36
N ASN A 84 -4.98 3.44 9.42
CA ASN A 84 -5.66 2.39 8.64
C ASN A 84 -4.70 1.57 7.75
N TRP A 85 -3.48 2.06 7.50
CA TRP A 85 -2.44 1.34 6.75
C TRP A 85 -1.25 0.89 7.62
N ASN A 86 -1.39 0.94 8.94
CA ASN A 86 -0.42 0.35 9.85
C ASN A 86 -0.46 -1.19 9.74
N LYS A 87 0.58 -1.84 10.28
CA LYS A 87 0.71 -3.30 10.31
C LYS A 87 -0.58 -4.01 10.71
N GLU A 88 -1.17 -3.63 11.84
CA GLU A 88 -2.38 -4.27 12.40
C GLU A 88 -3.64 -4.07 11.55
N ASN A 89 -3.66 -3.03 10.72
CA ASN A 89 -4.81 -2.63 9.92
C ASN A 89 -4.67 -3.02 8.44
N THR A 90 -3.67 -3.84 8.13
CA THR A 90 -3.40 -4.31 6.77
C THR A 90 -3.56 -5.83 6.70
N GLY A 91 -4.53 -6.27 5.91
CA GLY A 91 -4.75 -7.69 5.64
C GLY A 91 -3.70 -8.28 4.70
N LEU A 92 -3.49 -9.59 4.79
CA LEU A 92 -2.70 -10.33 3.80
C LEU A 92 -3.33 -10.17 2.41
N TYR A 93 -2.50 -10.05 1.36
CA TYR A 93 -2.92 -9.93 -0.05
C TYR A 93 -3.88 -8.75 -0.33
N SER A 94 -4.02 -7.81 0.60
CA SER A 94 -5.07 -6.79 0.53
C SER A 94 -4.70 -5.63 -0.39
N PHE A 95 -5.72 -4.99 -0.97
CA PHE A 95 -5.58 -3.82 -1.82
C PHE A 95 -6.34 -2.62 -1.25
N GLY A 96 -5.65 -1.50 -1.08
CA GLY A 96 -6.23 -0.25 -0.58
C GLY A 96 -5.93 0.92 -1.51
N ALA A 97 -6.96 1.62 -2.01
CA ALA A 97 -6.78 2.79 -2.88
C ALA A 97 -7.73 3.95 -2.53
N GLY A 98 -7.22 5.17 -2.48
CA GLY A 98 -8.03 6.38 -2.25
C GLY A 98 -7.76 7.04 -0.90
N LEU A 99 -8.82 7.54 -0.26
CA LEU A 99 -8.78 8.36 0.95
C LEU A 99 -9.28 7.54 2.16
N ASP A 100 -8.43 7.37 3.15
CA ASP A 100 -8.73 6.77 4.47
C ASP A 100 -9.45 5.41 4.41
N ASN A 101 -9.10 4.56 3.44
CA ASN A 101 -9.64 3.21 3.36
C ASN A 101 -8.94 2.23 4.32
N LEU A 102 -9.67 1.20 4.73
CA LEU A 102 -9.20 0.09 5.57
C LEU A 102 -9.45 -1.25 4.86
N ALA A 103 -8.38 -1.87 4.35
CA ALA A 103 -8.40 -3.23 3.82
C ALA A 103 -7.70 -4.17 4.83
N ILE A 104 -8.42 -4.57 5.88
CA ILE A 104 -7.89 -5.37 7.00
C ILE A 104 -8.16 -6.87 6.85
N GLY A 105 -9.21 -7.25 6.15
CA GLY A 105 -9.48 -8.64 5.81
C GLY A 105 -8.40 -9.26 4.91
N GLU A 106 -8.12 -10.54 5.09
CA GLU A 106 -7.26 -11.28 4.16
C GLU A 106 -7.89 -11.28 2.75
N GLY A 107 -7.11 -10.94 1.72
CA GLY A 107 -7.56 -10.82 0.34
C GLY A 107 -8.57 -9.69 0.09
N SER A 108 -8.77 -8.78 1.04
CA SER A 108 -9.81 -7.76 0.92
C SER A 108 -9.41 -6.57 0.04
N VAL A 109 -10.41 -5.91 -0.55
CA VAL A 109 -10.24 -4.76 -1.44
C VAL A 109 -11.04 -3.58 -0.90
N SER A 110 -10.36 -2.48 -0.56
CA SER A 110 -10.99 -1.25 -0.10
C SER A 110 -10.60 -0.07 -0.99
N MET A 111 -11.54 0.46 -1.77
CA MET A 111 -11.27 1.54 -2.72
C MET A 111 -12.27 2.69 -2.61
N GLY A 112 -11.77 3.93 -2.57
CA GLY A 112 -12.59 5.14 -2.51
C GLY A 112 -12.33 5.97 -1.26
N ILE A 113 -13.37 6.61 -0.71
CA ILE A 113 -13.31 7.53 0.43
C ILE A 113 -13.94 6.87 1.65
N SER A 114 -13.15 6.67 2.71
CA SER A 114 -13.60 6.10 3.97
C SER A 114 -14.30 4.75 3.77
N THR A 115 -13.67 3.83 3.02
CA THR A 115 -14.19 2.48 2.80
C THR A 115 -13.53 1.47 3.74
N TYR A 116 -14.26 0.44 4.14
CA TYR A 116 -13.81 -0.54 5.13
C TYR A 116 -14.12 -1.98 4.67
N ALA A 117 -13.13 -2.66 4.11
CA ALA A 117 -13.18 -4.07 3.73
C ALA A 117 -12.55 -4.95 4.84
N ILE A 118 -13.42 -5.38 5.77
CA ILE A 118 -13.03 -6.02 7.04
C ILE A 118 -13.10 -7.55 6.96
N GLY A 119 -14.09 -8.10 6.25
CA GLY A 119 -14.20 -9.55 6.10
C GLY A 119 -13.10 -10.14 5.21
N GLU A 120 -12.73 -11.39 5.45
CA GLU A 120 -11.88 -12.16 4.52
C GLU A 120 -12.51 -12.18 3.12
N GLY A 121 -11.76 -11.84 2.08
CA GLY A 121 -12.21 -11.74 0.69
C GLY A 121 -13.27 -10.67 0.44
N SER A 122 -13.48 -9.74 1.37
CA SER A 122 -14.50 -8.70 1.24
C SER A 122 -14.06 -7.57 0.31
N VAL A 123 -15.03 -6.87 -0.27
CA VAL A 123 -14.80 -5.77 -1.20
C VAL A 123 -15.68 -4.57 -0.83
N ALA A 124 -15.06 -3.43 -0.51
CA ALA A 124 -15.72 -2.17 -0.18
C ALA A 124 -15.31 -1.06 -1.16
N LEU A 125 -16.26 -0.51 -1.91
CA LEU A 125 -16.01 0.47 -2.98
C LEU A 125 -16.84 1.75 -2.80
N ASN A 126 -16.30 2.88 -3.29
CA ASN A 126 -16.91 4.22 -3.30
C ASN A 126 -16.81 4.97 -1.96
N THR A 127 -17.91 5.42 -1.35
CA THR A 127 -17.86 6.38 -0.23
C THR A 127 -18.57 5.84 1.00
N GLN A 128 -17.87 5.80 2.14
CA GLN A 128 -18.43 5.37 3.43
C GLN A 128 -19.08 3.98 3.37
N THR A 129 -18.43 3.03 2.70
CA THR A 129 -18.96 1.66 2.54
C THR A 129 -18.24 0.66 3.42
N TYR A 130 -18.97 -0.28 3.99
CA TYR A 130 -18.48 -1.29 4.92
C TYR A 130 -18.82 -2.69 4.42
N ALA A 131 -17.81 -3.51 4.13
CA ALA A 131 -17.93 -4.92 3.81
C ALA A 131 -17.31 -5.73 4.95
N THR A 132 -18.14 -6.11 5.93
CA THR A 132 -17.66 -6.75 7.18
C THR A 132 -17.89 -8.26 7.21
N GLY A 133 -18.81 -8.77 6.39
CA GLY A 133 -19.01 -10.20 6.21
C GLY A 133 -17.87 -10.84 5.42
N ARG A 134 -17.58 -12.12 5.71
CA ARG A 134 -16.69 -12.93 4.87
C ARG A 134 -17.24 -12.98 3.44
N SER A 135 -16.38 -12.73 2.46
CA SER A 135 -16.71 -12.68 1.04
C SER A 135 -17.87 -11.73 0.70
N SER A 136 -18.06 -10.67 1.51
CA SER A 136 -19.12 -9.70 1.26
C SER A 136 -18.70 -8.60 0.28
N PHE A 137 -19.66 -8.03 -0.42
CA PHE A 137 -19.46 -6.97 -1.41
C PHE A 137 -20.32 -5.75 -1.06
N ALA A 138 -19.71 -4.60 -0.80
CA ALA A 138 -20.39 -3.34 -0.54
C ALA A 138 -19.94 -2.27 -1.54
N THR A 139 -20.89 -1.60 -2.20
CA THR A 139 -20.57 -0.49 -3.10
C THR A 139 -21.64 0.61 -3.07
N GLY A 140 -21.22 1.85 -3.28
CA GLY A 140 -22.10 3.01 -3.40
C GLY A 140 -21.84 4.05 -2.30
N ILE A 141 -22.87 4.61 -1.70
CA ILE A 141 -22.71 5.62 -0.64
C ILE A 141 -23.32 5.07 0.65
N GLN A 142 -22.57 5.09 1.77
CA GLN A 142 -23.08 4.69 3.08
C GLN A 142 -23.71 3.28 3.11
N THR A 143 -23.06 2.32 2.44
CA THR A 143 -23.61 0.98 2.25
C THR A 143 -22.91 -0.05 3.13
N ASN A 144 -23.67 -1.01 3.68
CA ASN A 144 -23.18 -2.01 4.65
C ASN A 144 -23.52 -3.45 4.20
N ALA A 145 -22.51 -4.27 3.93
CA ALA A 145 -22.65 -5.71 3.66
C ALA A 145 -22.04 -6.51 4.82
N VAL A 146 -22.87 -6.87 5.80
CA VAL A 146 -22.43 -7.51 7.06
C VAL A 146 -22.61 -9.03 7.08
N GLY A 147 -23.42 -9.57 6.17
CA GLY A 147 -23.61 -11.00 6.04
C GLY A 147 -22.46 -11.70 5.32
N ALA A 148 -22.16 -12.94 5.71
CA ALA A 148 -21.26 -13.77 4.92
C ALA A 148 -21.86 -13.99 3.52
N ASN A 149 -21.06 -13.83 2.48
CA ASN A 149 -21.46 -13.90 1.07
C ASN A 149 -22.54 -12.87 0.67
N SER A 150 -22.75 -11.80 1.46
CA SER A 150 -23.77 -10.81 1.15
C SER A 150 -23.27 -9.76 0.14
N ALA A 151 -24.20 -9.20 -0.63
CA ALA A 151 -23.93 -8.08 -1.52
C ALA A 151 -24.88 -6.93 -1.21
N ALA A 152 -24.34 -5.74 -0.98
CA ALA A 152 -25.09 -4.51 -0.78
C ALA A 152 -24.61 -3.45 -1.79
N PHE A 153 -25.55 -2.83 -2.51
CA PHE A 153 -25.26 -1.82 -3.52
C PHE A 153 -26.33 -0.75 -3.50
N GLY A 154 -25.93 0.52 -3.66
CA GLY A 154 -26.84 1.66 -3.72
C GLY A 154 -26.44 2.81 -2.79
N ALA A 155 -27.42 3.55 -2.29
CA ALA A 155 -27.21 4.62 -1.31
C ALA A 155 -27.95 4.25 -0.01
N SER A 156 -27.22 4.26 1.11
CA SER A 156 -27.76 3.96 2.44
C SER A 156 -28.37 2.55 2.58
N CYS A 157 -27.87 1.57 1.83
CA CYS A 157 -28.36 0.20 1.88
C CYS A 157 -27.63 -0.64 2.95
N GLY A 158 -28.35 -1.52 3.64
CA GLY A 158 -27.78 -2.47 4.60
C GLY A 158 -28.27 -3.89 4.34
N VAL A 159 -27.36 -4.86 4.33
CA VAL A 159 -27.69 -6.29 4.17
C VAL A 159 -27.07 -7.08 5.31
N SER A 160 -27.92 -7.66 6.16
CA SER A 160 -27.58 -8.60 7.23
C SER A 160 -28.05 -10.02 6.90
N VAL A 161 -27.34 -11.03 7.39
CA VAL A 161 -27.89 -12.40 7.42
C VAL A 161 -28.94 -12.48 8.53
N PRO A 162 -30.14 -13.04 8.28
CA PRO A 162 -31.05 -13.38 9.36
C PRO A 162 -30.34 -14.37 10.30
N ALA A 163 -30.51 -14.21 11.61
CA ALA A 163 -30.04 -15.20 12.58
C ALA A 163 -30.56 -16.57 12.13
N ALA A 164 -29.67 -17.56 12.01
CA ALA A 164 -30.11 -18.93 11.82
C ALA A 164 -31.10 -19.23 12.95
N GLY A 165 -32.36 -19.48 12.62
CA GLY A 165 -33.34 -19.95 13.59
C GLY A 165 -32.79 -21.22 14.25
N PRO A 166 -33.14 -21.49 15.52
CA PRO A 166 -32.71 -22.73 16.16
C PRO A 166 -33.17 -23.94 15.32
N PRO A 167 -32.40 -25.04 15.34
CA PRO A 167 -32.69 -26.25 14.55
C PRO A 167 -34.06 -26.85 14.85
#